data_AF-A0A7V5SKA2-F1
#
_entry.id   AF-A0A7V5SKA2-F1
#
_cell.length_a   1.000
_cell.length_b   1.000
_cell.length_c   1.000
_cell.angle_alpha   90.00
_cell.angle_beta   90.00
_cell.angle_gamma   90.00
#
_symmetry.space_group_name_H-M   'P 1'
#
loop_
_entity.id
_entity.type
_entity.pdbx_description
1 polymer ?
#
loop_
_entity_poly.entity_id
_entity_poly.type
_entity_poly.pdbx_seq_one_letter_code
_entity_poly.pdbx_strand_id
1 'polypeptide(L)'
;MKHVLLGLGLLVGIIGGLLWAPERARPLWWQALVLLLCTAVVVAVLWIPIGATWRDAVIASRAGAPEGSLPLLSRQEAAQRAPAPEVPVLVQVSPNVQYDSLSGMWSAEATDAAGQRAVVLFESPPPEELLRARQAILRVSRQGSDVLWRVQRVAQLEPAVVLPYIPGLDERARILYFHVPLAWGAVLAYAVAMIAAVAYLRRRQPRWEYRANAAALVGVLYTVLATVTGAIWARFNWGAFWNWDPRQTTILVLLFIYLAYFALRASLPEGERRWRLGNVYLVFAFVTVPFLVFVLPRLMESLHPGGRGDVNIGPVLSADPSALNPLKQILLSAAFAAFTLLLGWLWSLTVRSRVLQERLMHITAGGEG
;
A
#
# COMPACT_ATOMS: atom_id res chain seq x y z
N MET A 1 18.49 7.48 10.93
CA MET A 1 18.03 6.11 11.25
C MET A 1 16.70 5.73 10.56
N LYS A 2 15.71 6.62 10.44
CA LYS A 2 14.35 6.27 9.95
C LYS A 2 14.24 5.92 8.43
N HIS A 3 14.99 6.58 7.55
CA HIS A 3 15.06 6.19 6.12
C HIS A 3 15.79 4.86 5.87
N VAL A 4 16.60 4.42 6.84
CA VAL A 4 17.39 3.17 6.75
C VAL A 4 16.46 1.95 6.82
N LEU A 5 15.39 2.00 7.62
CA LEU A 5 14.46 0.88 7.78
C LEU A 5 13.64 0.63 6.51
N LEU A 6 13.14 1.67 5.84
CA LEU A 6 12.42 1.53 4.57
C LEU A 6 13.35 1.03 3.45
N GLY A 7 14.57 1.58 3.38
CA GLY A 7 15.58 1.14 2.41
C GLY A 7 15.99 -0.33 2.61
N LEU A 8 16.02 -0.82 3.85
CA LEU A 8 16.41 -2.20 4.16
C LEU A 8 15.48 -3.23 3.49
N GLY A 9 14.15 -3.03 3.56
CA GLY A 9 13.19 -3.94 2.95
C GLY A 9 13.34 -4.03 1.44
N LEU A 10 13.55 -2.88 0.79
CA LEU A 10 13.84 -2.82 -0.65
C LEU A 10 15.16 -3.53 -0.98
N LEU A 11 16.23 -3.31 -0.20
CA LEU A 11 17.51 -3.97 -0.40
C LEU A 11 17.41 -5.49 -0.25
N VAL A 12 16.76 -5.97 0.82
CA VAL A 12 16.49 -7.40 1.04
C VAL A 12 15.71 -7.99 -0.13
N GLY A 13 14.67 -7.28 -0.60
CA GLY A 13 13.88 -7.68 -1.75
C GLY A 13 14.70 -7.79 -3.04
N ILE A 14 15.51 -6.77 -3.34
CA ILE A 14 16.34 -6.72 -4.55
C ILE A 14 17.42 -7.80 -4.50
N ILE A 15 18.16 -7.90 -3.39
CA ILE A 15 19.26 -8.85 -3.23
C ILE A 15 18.74 -10.29 -3.24
N GLY A 16 17.68 -10.57 -2.47
CA GLY A 16 17.11 -11.90 -2.35
C GLY A 16 16.27 -12.31 -3.56
N GLY A 17 15.63 -11.37 -4.26
CA GLY A 17 14.69 -11.64 -5.33
C GLY A 17 15.27 -11.52 -6.74
N LEU A 18 16.04 -10.45 -6.99
CA LEU A 18 16.41 -10.00 -8.33
C LEU A 18 17.87 -10.27 -8.71
N LEU A 19 18.80 -10.35 -7.74
CA LEU A 19 20.22 -10.60 -8.05
C LEU A 19 20.52 -12.07 -8.35
N TRP A 20 19.67 -12.99 -7.91
CA TRP A 20 19.83 -14.40 -8.20
C TRP A 20 19.42 -14.71 -9.65
N ALA A 21 20.23 -15.50 -10.36
CA ALA A 21 19.97 -15.89 -11.73
C ALA A 21 18.53 -16.44 -11.91
N PRO A 22 17.69 -15.82 -12.77
CA PRO A 22 16.30 -16.21 -12.92
C PRO A 22 16.13 -17.57 -13.61
N GLU A 23 17.14 -18.07 -14.32
CA GLU A 23 17.11 -19.38 -14.99
C GLU A 23 17.18 -20.57 -14.01
N ARG A 24 17.64 -20.33 -12.77
CA ARG A 24 17.75 -21.38 -11.75
C ARG A 24 16.50 -21.40 -10.88
N ALA A 25 16.01 -22.60 -10.59
CA ALA A 25 14.93 -22.78 -9.63
C ALA A 25 15.34 -22.24 -8.26
N ARG A 26 14.44 -21.48 -7.62
CA ARG A 26 14.61 -21.09 -6.21
C ARG A 26 14.42 -22.34 -5.34
N PRO A 27 15.24 -22.57 -4.31
CA PRO A 27 15.07 -23.73 -3.43
C PRO A 27 13.76 -23.63 -2.63
N LEU A 28 13.20 -24.78 -2.23
CA LEU A 28 11.89 -24.85 -1.58
C LEU A 28 11.81 -24.00 -0.29
N TRP A 29 12.86 -23.98 0.52
CA TRP A 29 12.91 -23.16 1.74
C TRP A 29 12.75 -21.67 1.43
N TRP A 30 13.31 -21.20 0.30
CA TRP A 30 13.20 -19.81 -0.12
C TRP A 30 11.78 -19.49 -0.59
N GLN A 31 11.15 -20.42 -1.33
CA GLN A 31 9.76 -20.26 -1.75
C GLN A 31 8.81 -20.20 -0.55
N ALA A 32 8.99 -21.12 0.41
CA ALA A 32 8.26 -21.12 1.66
C ALA A 32 8.47 -19.82 2.44
N LEU A 33 9.71 -19.32 2.53
CA LEU A 33 10.02 -18.05 3.17
C LEU A 33 9.27 -16.88 2.53
N VAL A 34 9.22 -16.79 1.19
CA VAL A 34 8.48 -15.73 0.49
C VAL A 34 6.98 -15.81 0.79
N LEU A 35 6.39 -17.00 0.72
CA LEU A 35 4.98 -17.21 1.04
C LEU A 35 4.66 -16.87 2.49
N LEU A 36 5.50 -17.30 3.43
CA LEU A 36 5.36 -16.98 4.85
C LEU A 36 5.47 -15.49 5.09
N LEU A 37 6.43 -14.80 4.47
CA LEU A 37 6.61 -13.37 4.62
C LEU A 37 5.42 -12.59 4.03
N CYS A 38 4.95 -12.94 2.83
CA CYS A 38 3.75 -12.35 2.25
C CYS A 38 2.53 -12.55 3.17
N THR A 39 2.34 -13.77 3.68
CA THR A 39 1.23 -14.11 4.58
C THR A 39 1.33 -13.33 5.89
N ALA A 40 2.51 -13.29 6.50
CA ALA A 40 2.76 -12.56 7.74
C ALA A 40 2.48 -11.07 7.58
N VAL A 41 2.89 -10.45 6.46
CA VAL A 41 2.58 -9.04 6.16
C VAL A 41 1.08 -8.83 6.02
N VAL A 42 0.38 -9.67 5.26
CA VAL A 42 -1.08 -9.56 5.08
C VAL A 42 -1.79 -9.68 6.43
N VAL A 43 -1.47 -10.71 7.22
CA VAL A 43 -2.08 -10.94 8.53
C VAL A 43 -1.76 -9.81 9.49
N ALA A 44 -0.50 -9.38 9.60
CA ALA A 44 -0.13 -8.29 10.49
C ALA A 44 -0.83 -6.97 10.12
N VAL A 45 -0.88 -6.64 8.83
CA VAL A 45 -1.54 -5.42 8.35
C VAL A 45 -3.05 -5.45 8.56
N LEU A 46 -3.71 -6.61 8.56
CA LEU A 46 -5.15 -6.72 8.74
C LEU A 46 -5.57 -6.90 10.20
N TRP A 47 -4.77 -7.60 11.00
CA TRP A 47 -5.11 -7.94 12.39
C TRP A 47 -4.79 -6.81 13.37
N ILE A 48 -3.65 -6.13 13.21
CA ILE A 48 -3.21 -5.14 14.22
C ILE A 48 -4.25 -4.01 14.30
N PRO A 49 -4.83 -3.72 15.49
CA PRO A 49 -5.84 -2.69 15.63
C PRO A 49 -5.25 -1.31 15.39
N ILE A 50 -6.10 -0.35 15.00
CA ILE A 50 -5.74 1.07 14.93
C ILE A 50 -6.14 1.78 16.22
N GLY A 51 -5.31 2.74 16.64
CA GLY A 51 -5.57 3.57 17.81
C GLY A 51 -5.17 5.01 17.53
N ALA A 52 -6.09 5.91 17.86
CA ALA A 52 -5.99 7.34 17.74
C ALA A 52 -5.63 7.97 19.09
N THR A 53 -5.10 9.18 19.04
CA THR A 53 -5.04 10.10 20.19
C THR A 53 -6.33 10.92 20.30
N TRP A 54 -6.53 11.62 21.41
CA TRP A 54 -7.64 12.57 21.55
C TRP A 54 -7.55 13.69 20.50
N ARG A 55 -6.33 14.18 20.22
CA ARG A 55 -6.10 15.14 19.13
C ARG A 55 -6.58 14.60 17.79
N ASP A 56 -6.24 13.36 17.45
CA ASP A 56 -6.69 12.73 16.20
C ASP A 56 -8.21 12.60 16.14
N ALA A 57 -8.85 12.26 17.27
CA ALA A 57 -10.30 12.15 17.38
C ALA A 57 -11.00 13.51 17.20
N VAL A 58 -10.45 14.59 17.76
CA VAL A 58 -10.94 15.95 17.54
C VAL A 58 -10.84 16.33 16.05
N ILE A 59 -9.70 16.05 15.41
CA ILE A 59 -9.52 16.34 13.98
C ILE A 59 -10.53 15.54 13.14
N ALA A 60 -10.66 14.24 13.41
CA ALA A 60 -11.57 13.36 12.67
C ALA A 60 -13.05 13.74 12.84
N SER A 61 -13.46 14.10 14.05
CA SER A 61 -14.85 14.51 14.34
C SER A 61 -15.19 15.89 13.76
N ARG A 62 -14.23 16.80 13.66
CA ARG A 62 -14.42 18.13 13.03
C ARG A 62 -14.38 18.08 11.51
N ALA A 63 -13.64 17.15 10.93
CA ALA A 63 -13.52 17.01 9.49
C ALA A 63 -14.83 16.57 8.80
N GLY A 64 -15.82 16.07 9.55
CA GLY A 64 -17.07 15.55 9.00
C GLY A 64 -16.88 14.27 8.17
N ALA A 65 -17.99 13.64 7.75
CA ALA A 65 -17.91 12.55 6.78
C ALA A 65 -17.30 13.09 5.46
N PRO A 66 -16.34 12.39 4.83
CA PRO A 66 -15.67 12.91 3.64
C PRO A 66 -16.71 13.19 2.54
N GLU A 67 -16.71 14.44 2.04
CA GLU A 67 -17.64 15.00 1.04
C GLU A 67 -17.75 14.18 -0.26
N GLY A 68 -16.81 13.25 -0.50
CA GLY A 68 -16.80 12.33 -1.65
C GLY A 68 -17.48 10.98 -1.43
N SER A 69 -17.82 10.56 -0.21
CA SER A 69 -18.29 9.18 0.05
C SER A 69 -19.77 8.91 -0.29
N LEU A 70 -20.53 9.94 -0.67
CA LEU A 70 -21.97 9.85 -0.91
C LEU A 70 -22.29 9.93 -2.42
N PRO A 71 -23.12 9.02 -2.97
CA PRO A 71 -23.62 9.14 -4.33
C PRO A 71 -24.32 10.50 -4.53
N LEU A 72 -24.11 11.11 -5.70
CA LEU A 72 -24.47 12.49 -6.08
C LEU A 72 -25.92 12.91 -5.79
N LEU A 73 -26.84 11.96 -5.53
CA LEU A 73 -28.27 12.22 -5.32
C LEU A 73 -28.71 12.36 -3.85
N SER A 74 -27.80 12.36 -2.85
CA SER A 74 -28.22 12.51 -1.43
C SER A 74 -27.28 13.33 -0.54
N ARG A 75 -26.45 14.22 -1.12
CA ARG A 75 -25.41 14.97 -0.37
C ARG A 75 -25.94 15.78 0.81
N GLN A 76 -27.15 16.36 0.70
CA GLN A 76 -27.76 17.12 1.82
C GLN A 76 -28.47 16.23 2.84
N GLU A 77 -29.14 15.16 2.40
CA GLU A 77 -29.93 14.31 3.30
C GLU A 77 -29.07 13.29 4.08
N ALA A 78 -27.98 12.79 3.48
CA ALA A 78 -27.10 11.81 4.12
C ALA A 78 -26.08 12.45 5.07
N ALA A 79 -25.63 13.68 4.83
CA ALA A 79 -24.77 14.42 5.76
C ALA A 79 -25.50 14.84 7.05
N GLN A 80 -26.82 15.04 6.98
CA GLN A 80 -27.66 15.41 8.14
C GLN A 80 -28.11 14.20 8.98
N ARG A 81 -28.03 12.97 8.44
CA ARG A 81 -28.44 11.73 9.12
C ARG A 81 -27.28 10.79 9.49
N ALA A 82 -26.06 11.10 9.10
CA ALA A 82 -24.91 10.25 9.43
C ALA A 82 -24.62 10.33 10.95
N PRO A 83 -24.56 9.19 11.66
CA PRO A 83 -24.12 9.18 13.06
C PRO A 83 -22.72 9.79 13.18
N ALA A 84 -22.45 10.46 14.30
CA ALA A 84 -21.15 11.05 14.55
C ALA A 84 -20.04 9.98 14.36
N PRO A 85 -18.93 10.31 13.67
CA PRO A 85 -17.91 9.32 13.32
C PRO A 85 -17.33 8.68 14.59
N GLU A 86 -17.35 7.34 14.63
CA GLU A 86 -16.75 6.56 15.72
C GLU A 86 -15.23 6.46 15.55
N VAL A 87 -14.49 7.13 16.43
CA VAL A 87 -13.02 7.11 16.39
C VAL A 87 -12.49 6.05 17.36
N PRO A 88 -11.56 5.16 16.96
CA PRO A 88 -10.92 4.22 17.87
C PRO A 88 -9.78 4.92 18.63
N VAL A 89 -10.00 5.34 19.87
CA VAL A 89 -8.97 6.04 20.68
C VAL A 89 -8.30 5.05 21.63
N LEU A 90 -6.97 5.04 21.64
CA LEU A 90 -6.17 4.23 22.56
C LEU A 90 -5.99 5.00 23.87
N VAL A 91 -6.55 4.48 24.96
CA VAL A 91 -6.60 5.16 26.25
C VAL A 91 -6.37 4.23 27.43
N GLN A 92 -5.93 4.80 28.53
CA GLN A 92 -6.05 4.24 29.87
C GLN A 92 -7.25 4.90 30.57
N VAL A 93 -8.23 4.11 31.00
CA VAL A 93 -9.42 4.60 31.72
C VAL A 93 -9.16 4.58 33.22
N SER A 94 -9.46 5.69 33.89
CA SER A 94 -9.34 5.80 35.34
C SER A 94 -10.38 4.92 36.05
N PRO A 95 -10.01 4.23 37.14
CA PRO A 95 -10.96 3.46 37.95
C PRO A 95 -11.92 4.36 38.74
N ASN A 96 -11.68 5.67 38.80
CA ASN A 96 -12.54 6.63 39.48
C ASN A 96 -13.75 6.98 38.59
N VAL A 97 -14.76 6.11 38.62
CA VAL A 97 -16.01 6.27 37.87
C VAL A 97 -17.03 7.05 38.71
N GLN A 98 -17.73 8.01 38.09
CA GLN A 98 -18.80 8.78 38.70
C GLN A 98 -20.11 8.52 37.94
N TYR A 99 -21.20 8.33 38.67
CA TYR A 99 -22.54 8.27 38.09
C TYR A 99 -23.22 9.63 38.21
N ASP A 100 -23.69 10.18 37.10
CA ASP A 100 -24.46 11.41 37.08
C ASP A 100 -25.95 11.08 36.95
N SER A 101 -26.72 11.36 38.00
CA SER A 101 -28.16 11.09 38.05
C SER A 101 -28.98 11.99 37.14
N LEU A 102 -28.46 13.14 36.69
CA LEU A 102 -29.15 14.05 35.78
C LEU A 102 -29.05 13.58 34.33
N SER A 103 -27.87 13.15 33.90
CA SER A 103 -27.66 12.63 32.54
C SER A 103 -27.95 11.12 32.42
N GLY A 104 -27.99 10.40 33.53
CA GLY A 104 -28.15 8.94 33.56
C GLY A 104 -26.90 8.19 33.08
N MET A 105 -25.76 8.88 32.94
CA MET A 105 -24.53 8.35 32.37
C MET A 105 -23.47 8.12 33.45
N TRP A 106 -22.61 7.14 33.19
CA TRP A 106 -21.37 6.94 33.95
C TRP A 106 -20.25 7.72 33.27
N SER A 107 -19.42 8.41 34.04
CA SER A 107 -18.26 9.14 33.52
C SER A 107 -16.97 8.67 34.18
N ALA A 108 -15.89 8.66 33.40
CA ALA A 108 -14.55 8.40 33.87
C ALA A 108 -13.55 9.28 33.11
N GLU A 109 -12.43 9.61 33.74
CA GLU A 109 -11.30 10.24 33.06
C GLU A 109 -10.55 9.18 32.25
N ALA A 110 -10.14 9.52 31.02
CA ALA A 110 -9.36 8.66 30.15
C ALA A 110 -8.16 9.43 29.57
N THR A 111 -6.96 8.87 29.75
CA THR A 111 -5.71 9.45 29.25
C THR A 111 -5.25 8.69 28.01
N ASP A 112 -4.95 9.40 26.92
CA ASP A 112 -4.45 8.77 25.69
C ASP A 112 -2.94 8.47 25.73
N ALA A 113 -2.44 7.82 24.68
CA ALA A 113 -1.02 7.51 24.52
C ALA A 113 -0.08 8.74 24.44
N ALA A 114 -0.63 9.94 24.21
CA ALA A 114 0.11 11.20 24.20
C ALA A 114 0.05 11.94 25.56
N GLY A 115 -0.62 11.36 26.56
CA GLY A 115 -0.81 11.95 27.89
C GLY A 115 -1.93 13.00 27.95
N GLN A 116 -2.73 13.16 26.89
CA GLN A 116 -3.90 14.04 26.89
C GLN A 116 -5.05 13.37 27.63
N ARG A 117 -5.82 14.16 28.39
CA ARG A 117 -6.93 13.68 29.21
C ARG A 117 -8.26 14.16 28.63
N ALA A 118 -9.26 13.30 28.67
CA ALA A 118 -10.64 13.62 28.35
C ALA A 118 -11.59 12.82 29.26
N VAL A 119 -12.86 13.24 29.30
CA VAL A 119 -13.93 12.55 30.01
C VAL A 119 -14.67 11.66 29.03
N VAL A 120 -14.77 10.39 29.37
CA VAL A 120 -15.53 9.38 28.62
C VAL A 120 -16.83 9.07 29.35
N LEU A 121 -17.93 8.97 28.59
CA LEU A 121 -19.28 8.69 29.08
C LEU A 121 -19.73 7.30 28.63
N PHE A 122 -20.32 6.53 29.54
CA PHE A 122 -20.87 5.20 29.31
C PHE A 122 -22.37 5.16 29.67
N GLU A 123 -23.16 4.48 28.84
CA GLU A 123 -24.60 4.29 29.07
C GLU A 123 -24.88 3.24 30.16
N SER A 124 -23.93 2.33 30.38
CA SER A 124 -23.94 1.32 31.44
C SER A 124 -22.68 1.44 32.29
N PRO A 125 -22.65 0.86 33.52
CA PRO A 125 -21.43 0.81 34.30
C PRO A 125 -20.28 0.22 33.48
N PRO A 126 -19.09 0.87 33.43
CA PRO A 126 -17.96 0.36 32.67
C PRO A 126 -17.49 -0.99 33.24
N PRO A 127 -17.14 -1.98 32.40
CA PRO A 127 -16.70 -3.29 32.86
C PRO A 127 -15.47 -3.20 33.77
N GLU A 128 -15.40 -4.03 34.82
CA GLU A 128 -14.24 -4.03 35.73
C GLU A 128 -12.92 -4.31 35.00
N GLU A 129 -12.96 -5.17 33.97
CA GLU A 129 -11.79 -5.49 33.14
C GLU A 129 -11.23 -4.25 32.43
N LEU A 130 -12.10 -3.33 31.99
CA LEU A 130 -11.69 -2.07 31.38
C LEU A 130 -10.99 -1.16 32.39
N LEU A 131 -11.52 -1.09 33.61
CA LEU A 131 -10.98 -0.24 34.68
C LEU A 131 -9.63 -0.76 35.23
N ARG A 132 -9.38 -2.07 35.09
CA ARG A 132 -8.11 -2.71 35.46
C ARG A 132 -7.09 -2.71 34.33
N ALA A 133 -7.52 -2.52 33.09
CA ALA A 133 -6.63 -2.52 31.94
C ALA A 133 -5.69 -1.32 31.96
N ARG A 134 -4.41 -1.55 31.63
CA ARG A 134 -3.39 -0.52 31.42
C ARG A 134 -3.71 0.32 30.20
N GLN A 135 -4.32 -0.30 29.19
CA GLN A 135 -4.73 0.37 27.96
C GLN A 135 -5.88 -0.39 27.30
N ALA A 136 -6.75 0.35 26.63
CA ALA A 136 -7.87 -0.16 25.86
C ALA A 136 -8.12 0.73 24.65
N ILE A 137 -8.70 0.14 23.60
CA ILE A 137 -9.19 0.89 22.45
C ILE A 137 -10.69 1.07 22.62
N LEU A 138 -11.11 2.32 22.76
CA LEU A 138 -12.52 2.70 22.86
C LEU A 138 -12.98 3.28 21.53
N ARG A 139 -14.13 2.82 21.03
CA ARG A 139 -14.82 3.51 19.93
C ARG A 139 -15.66 4.61 20.55
N VAL A 140 -15.31 5.86 20.25
CA VAL A 140 -15.89 7.05 20.88
C VAL A 140 -16.50 7.99 19.85
N SER A 141 -17.50 8.74 20.30
CA SER A 141 -18.18 9.78 19.52
C SER A 141 -18.18 11.10 20.29
N ARG A 142 -17.92 12.21 19.61
CA ARG A 142 -17.79 13.54 20.23
C ARG A 142 -19.14 14.04 20.77
N GLN A 143 -19.19 14.55 22.00
CA GLN A 143 -20.40 15.08 22.65
C GLN A 143 -20.33 16.60 22.80
N GLY A 144 -20.35 17.33 21.68
CA GLY A 144 -20.40 18.80 21.67
C GLY A 144 -19.10 19.54 22.05
N SER A 145 -18.23 18.95 22.88
CA SER A 145 -16.94 19.50 23.29
C SER A 145 -15.76 18.60 22.90
N ASP A 146 -14.53 19.12 22.96
CA ASP A 146 -13.32 18.35 22.66
C ASP A 146 -12.85 17.45 23.82
N VAL A 147 -13.45 17.64 24.99
CA VAL A 147 -13.08 16.94 26.22
C VAL A 147 -14.13 15.92 26.66
N LEU A 148 -15.30 15.89 26.02
CA LEU A 148 -16.40 15.01 26.37
C LEU A 148 -16.72 14.05 25.23
N TRP A 149 -16.61 12.76 25.52
CA TRP A 149 -16.72 11.69 24.53
C TRP A 149 -17.65 10.60 25.01
N ARG A 150 -18.60 10.19 24.18
CA ARG A 150 -19.45 9.02 24.48
C ARG A 150 -18.79 7.77 23.95
N VAL A 151 -18.63 6.78 24.83
CA VAL A 151 -18.14 5.45 24.47
C VAL A 151 -19.27 4.66 23.85
N GLN A 152 -19.10 4.26 22.60
CA GLN A 152 -20.03 3.40 21.87
C GLN A 152 -19.77 1.93 22.20
N ARG A 153 -18.49 1.55 22.27
CA ARG A 153 -18.06 0.20 22.66
C ARG A 153 -16.59 0.16 23.05
N VAL A 154 -16.24 -0.84 23.85
CA VAL A 154 -14.85 -1.27 24.06
C VAL A 154 -14.47 -2.15 22.88
N ALA A 155 -13.54 -1.69 22.04
CA ALA A 155 -13.12 -2.44 20.85
C ALA A 155 -12.10 -3.53 21.19
N GLN A 156 -11.15 -3.21 22.09
CA GLN A 156 -10.12 -4.16 22.51
C GLN A 156 -9.54 -3.76 23.86
N LEU A 157 -9.29 -4.75 24.72
CA LEU A 157 -8.54 -4.61 25.96
C LEU A 157 -7.08 -5.04 25.73
N GLU A 158 -6.15 -4.32 26.36
CA GLU A 158 -4.72 -4.64 26.39
C GLU A 158 -4.12 -4.97 25.00
N PRO A 159 -4.27 -4.08 23.99
CA PRO A 159 -3.70 -4.33 22.68
C PRO A 159 -2.17 -4.37 22.75
N ALA A 160 -1.56 -5.52 22.43
CA ALA A 160 -0.11 -5.66 22.44
C ALA A 160 0.60 -4.70 21.48
N VAL A 161 -0.02 -4.44 20.32
CA VAL A 161 0.53 -3.60 19.25
C VAL A 161 -0.62 -2.81 18.62
N VAL A 162 -0.38 -1.54 18.28
CA VAL A 162 -1.39 -0.65 17.71
C VAL A 162 -0.81 0.14 16.54
N LEU A 163 -1.54 0.18 15.43
CA LEU A 163 -1.23 1.05 14.30
C LEU A 163 -1.73 2.47 14.58
N PRO A 164 -0.94 3.51 14.28
CA PRO A 164 -1.43 4.87 14.44
C PRO A 164 -2.56 5.14 13.47
N TYR A 165 -3.65 5.67 14.02
CA TYR A 165 -4.73 6.25 13.27
C TYR A 165 -4.23 7.37 12.33
N ILE A 166 -4.86 7.49 11.16
CA ILE A 166 -4.60 8.61 10.24
C ILE A 166 -5.95 9.30 10.04
N PRO A 167 -6.11 10.54 10.54
CA PRO A 167 -7.33 11.32 10.32
C PRO A 167 -7.70 11.38 8.84
N GLY A 168 -8.99 11.14 8.54
CA GLY A 168 -9.51 11.10 7.18
C GLY A 168 -9.36 9.76 6.44
N LEU A 169 -8.37 8.92 6.79
CA LEU A 169 -8.18 7.59 6.18
C LEU A 169 -8.75 6.46 7.03
N ASP A 170 -8.56 6.50 8.35
CA ASP A 170 -9.02 5.44 9.26
C ASP A 170 -8.53 4.04 8.79
N GLU A 171 -9.36 3.00 8.85
CA GLU A 171 -9.04 1.63 8.37
C GLU A 171 -8.60 1.60 6.89
N ARG A 172 -9.00 2.59 6.07
CA ARG A 172 -8.63 2.65 4.64
C ARG A 172 -7.13 2.85 4.44
N ALA A 173 -6.41 3.35 5.45
CA ALA A 173 -4.96 3.46 5.41
C ALA A 173 -4.25 2.10 5.24
N ARG A 174 -4.89 0.97 5.60
CA ARG A 174 -4.26 -0.36 5.47
C ARG A 174 -3.90 -0.73 4.04
N ILE A 175 -4.60 -0.18 3.03
CA ILE A 175 -4.30 -0.48 1.63
C ILE A 175 -2.92 0.03 1.20
N LEU A 176 -2.35 1.01 1.92
CA LEU A 176 -1.03 1.57 1.66
C LEU A 176 0.06 0.48 1.63
N TYR A 177 -0.06 -0.52 2.51
CA TYR A 177 0.91 -1.62 2.63
C TYR A 177 0.86 -2.62 1.47
N PHE A 178 -0.16 -2.54 0.61
CA PHE A 178 -0.29 -3.38 -0.57
C PHE A 178 -0.09 -2.55 -1.84
N HIS A 179 -0.82 -1.45 -1.96
CA HIS A 179 -0.81 -0.58 -3.13
C HIS A 179 0.58 0.00 -3.41
N VAL A 180 1.26 0.54 -2.37
CA VAL A 180 2.54 1.21 -2.56
C VAL A 180 3.63 0.23 -3.00
N PRO A 181 3.83 -0.94 -2.35
CA PRO A 181 4.77 -1.95 -2.85
C PRO A 181 4.46 -2.45 -4.27
N LEU A 182 3.18 -2.58 -4.65
CA LEU A 182 2.80 -2.96 -6.01
C LEU A 182 3.19 -1.89 -7.05
N ALA A 183 2.92 -0.61 -6.77
CA ALA A 183 3.30 0.50 -7.63
C ALA A 183 4.83 0.60 -7.79
N TRP A 184 5.58 0.37 -6.71
CA TRP A 184 7.04 0.29 -6.75
C TRP A 184 7.55 -0.91 -7.55
N GLY A 185 6.91 -2.08 -7.38
CA GLY A 185 7.26 -3.27 -8.13
C GLY A 185 7.04 -3.10 -9.64
N ALA A 186 6.02 -2.35 -10.06
CA ALA A 186 5.85 -1.99 -11.47
C ALA A 186 7.08 -1.23 -12.03
N VAL A 187 7.53 -0.18 -11.33
CA VAL A 187 8.73 0.58 -11.75
C VAL A 187 9.98 -0.30 -11.74
N LEU A 188 10.15 -1.12 -10.69
CA LEU A 188 11.31 -1.99 -10.54
C LEU A 188 11.38 -3.07 -11.62
N ALA A 189 10.24 -3.69 -11.96
CA ALA A 189 10.14 -4.63 -13.08
C ALA A 189 10.55 -3.97 -14.40
N TYR A 190 10.17 -2.71 -14.62
CA TYR A 190 10.60 -1.97 -15.81
C TYR A 190 12.12 -1.77 -15.80
N ALA A 191 12.69 -1.35 -14.67
CA ALA A 191 14.13 -1.16 -14.55
C ALA A 191 14.89 -2.47 -14.84
N VAL A 192 14.42 -3.61 -14.33
CA VAL A 192 14.97 -4.93 -14.64
C VAL A 192 14.85 -5.26 -16.13
N ALA A 193 13.69 -4.98 -16.74
CA ALA A 193 13.47 -5.18 -18.17
C ALA A 193 14.43 -4.33 -19.02
N MET A 194 14.62 -3.05 -18.67
CA MET A 194 15.55 -2.14 -19.33
C MET A 194 17.00 -2.62 -19.18
N ILE A 195 17.44 -3.02 -17.99
CA ILE A 195 18.80 -3.51 -17.76
C ILE A 195 19.07 -4.78 -18.60
N ALA A 196 18.12 -5.72 -18.61
CA ALA A 196 18.21 -6.92 -19.44
C ALA A 196 18.20 -6.57 -20.94
N ALA A 197 17.42 -5.56 -21.35
CA ALA A 197 17.37 -5.08 -22.73
C ALA A 197 18.71 -4.48 -23.18
N VAL A 198 19.34 -3.64 -22.35
CA VAL A 198 20.70 -3.13 -22.62
C VAL A 198 21.70 -4.28 -22.74
N ALA A 199 21.62 -5.28 -21.86
CA ALA A 199 22.50 -6.44 -21.91
C ALA A 199 22.27 -7.27 -23.19
N TYR A 200 21.03 -7.44 -23.64
CA TYR A 200 20.71 -8.07 -24.91
C TYR A 200 21.30 -7.29 -26.09
N LEU A 201 21.09 -5.98 -26.16
CA LEU A 201 21.57 -5.15 -27.27
C LEU A 201 23.11 -5.15 -27.40
N ARG A 202 23.81 -5.24 -26.26
CA ARG A 202 25.28 -5.34 -26.21
C ARG A 202 25.80 -6.74 -26.54
N ARG A 203 25.20 -7.79 -25.98
CA ARG A 203 25.76 -9.16 -26.04
C ARG A 203 25.12 -10.05 -27.10
N ARG A 204 23.94 -9.69 -27.59
CA ARG A 204 23.13 -10.45 -28.57
C ARG A 204 22.85 -11.90 -28.19
N GLN A 205 22.75 -12.18 -26.89
CA GLN A 205 22.46 -13.52 -26.38
C GLN A 205 20.97 -13.66 -26.03
N PRO A 206 20.28 -14.72 -26.48
CA PRO A 206 18.83 -14.89 -26.28
C PRO A 206 18.38 -14.86 -24.81
N ARG A 207 19.23 -15.33 -23.88
CA ARG A 207 18.93 -15.29 -22.43
C ARG A 207 18.54 -13.91 -21.91
N TRP A 208 19.15 -12.85 -22.42
CA TRP A 208 18.87 -11.47 -21.96
C TRP A 208 17.54 -10.97 -22.49
N GLU A 209 17.19 -11.40 -23.69
CA GLU A 209 15.88 -11.13 -24.27
C GLU A 209 14.76 -11.80 -23.44
N TYR A 210 14.94 -13.07 -23.06
CA TYR A 210 13.93 -13.76 -22.23
C TYR A 210 13.77 -13.09 -20.87
N ARG A 211 14.88 -12.63 -20.28
CA ARG A 211 14.85 -11.84 -19.04
C ARG A 211 14.09 -10.53 -19.21
N ALA A 212 14.35 -9.79 -20.28
CA ALA A 212 13.70 -8.51 -20.56
C ALA A 212 12.19 -8.69 -20.78
N ASN A 213 11.81 -9.65 -21.62
CA ASN A 213 10.42 -9.96 -21.91
C ASN A 213 9.65 -10.44 -20.67
N ALA A 214 10.24 -11.35 -19.89
CA ALA A 214 9.63 -11.84 -18.66
C ALA A 214 9.45 -10.72 -17.61
N ALA A 215 10.46 -9.84 -17.47
CA ALA A 215 10.36 -8.71 -16.55
C ALA A 215 9.26 -7.73 -16.97
N ALA A 216 9.14 -7.45 -18.27
CA ALA A 216 8.06 -6.63 -18.80
C ALA A 216 6.68 -7.25 -18.53
N LEU A 217 6.54 -8.58 -18.64
CA LEU A 217 5.27 -9.27 -18.40
C LEU A 217 4.86 -9.21 -16.92
N VAL A 218 5.80 -9.46 -16.01
CA VAL A 218 5.56 -9.29 -14.57
C VAL A 218 5.28 -7.82 -14.23
N GLY A 219 5.93 -6.88 -14.93
CA GLY A 219 5.66 -5.45 -14.83
C GLY A 219 4.23 -5.05 -15.20
N VAL A 220 3.65 -5.63 -16.27
CA VAL A 220 2.23 -5.47 -16.59
C VAL A 220 1.36 -5.89 -15.42
N LEU A 221 1.58 -7.08 -14.87
CA LEU A 221 0.80 -7.61 -13.75
C LEU A 221 0.85 -6.65 -12.55
N TYR A 222 2.03 -6.19 -12.15
CA TYR A 222 2.18 -5.25 -11.04
C TYR A 222 1.52 -3.90 -11.32
N THR A 223 1.60 -3.42 -12.56
CA THR A 223 0.95 -2.15 -12.96
C THR A 223 -0.58 -2.27 -12.90
N VAL A 224 -1.14 -3.39 -13.36
CA VAL A 224 -2.59 -3.67 -13.25
C VAL A 224 -3.01 -3.74 -11.79
N LEU A 225 -2.29 -4.49 -10.95
CA LEU A 225 -2.59 -4.61 -9.52
C LEU A 225 -2.48 -3.26 -8.80
N ALA A 226 -1.45 -2.45 -9.11
CA ALA A 226 -1.31 -1.10 -8.57
C ALA A 226 -2.49 -0.20 -9.01
N THR A 227 -2.91 -0.29 -10.27
CA THR A 227 -4.05 0.48 -10.80
C THR A 227 -5.35 0.10 -10.10
N VAL A 228 -5.64 -1.20 -9.97
CA VAL A 228 -6.86 -1.71 -9.33
C VAL A 228 -6.90 -1.32 -7.85
N THR A 229 -5.82 -1.58 -7.12
CA THR A 229 -5.75 -1.23 -5.68
C THR A 229 -5.84 0.28 -5.46
N GLY A 230 -5.23 1.08 -6.34
CA GLY A 230 -5.34 2.54 -6.31
C GLY A 230 -6.75 3.04 -6.61
N ALA A 231 -7.44 2.44 -7.58
CA ALA A 231 -8.82 2.77 -7.91
C ALA A 231 -9.78 2.43 -6.77
N ILE A 232 -9.59 1.30 -6.09
CA ILE A 232 -10.36 0.93 -4.88
C ILE A 232 -10.16 2.00 -3.80
N TRP A 233 -8.91 2.38 -3.52
CA TRP A 233 -8.64 3.46 -2.56
C TRP A 233 -9.28 4.79 -2.98
N ALA A 234 -9.19 5.16 -4.26
CA ALA A 234 -9.82 6.37 -4.79
C ALA A 234 -11.35 6.37 -4.58
N ARG A 235 -12.02 5.24 -4.82
CA ARG A 235 -13.47 5.12 -4.56
C ARG A 235 -13.82 5.39 -3.10
N PHE A 236 -13.03 4.87 -2.17
CA PHE A 236 -13.28 5.04 -0.74
C PHE A 236 -12.93 6.43 -0.20
N ASN A 237 -12.06 7.20 -0.87
CA ASN A 237 -11.63 8.52 -0.38
C ASN A 237 -12.24 9.68 -1.16
N TRP A 238 -12.45 9.51 -2.46
CA TRP A 238 -12.88 10.57 -3.38
C TRP A 238 -14.24 10.29 -4.03
N GLY A 239 -14.84 9.13 -3.76
CA GLY A 239 -16.18 8.79 -4.26
C GLY A 239 -16.23 8.15 -5.63
N ALA A 240 -15.11 8.08 -6.35
CA ALA A 240 -15.06 7.45 -7.67
C ALA A 240 -13.78 6.62 -7.83
N PHE A 241 -13.88 5.51 -8.56
CA PHE A 241 -12.72 4.68 -8.89
C PHE A 241 -11.68 5.43 -9.74
N TRP A 242 -12.13 6.41 -10.53
CA TRP A 242 -11.29 7.20 -11.42
C TRP A 242 -11.67 8.67 -11.39
N ASN A 243 -10.67 9.54 -11.27
CA ASN A 243 -10.83 10.98 -11.08
C ASN A 243 -9.90 11.78 -11.99
N TRP A 244 -9.18 11.13 -12.91
CA TRP A 244 -8.14 11.74 -13.76
C TRP A 244 -7.03 12.46 -12.99
N ASP A 245 -6.83 12.09 -11.72
CA ASP A 245 -5.73 12.58 -10.89
C ASP A 245 -4.37 12.30 -11.58
N PRO A 246 -3.36 13.18 -11.44
CA PRO A 246 -2.06 12.98 -12.07
C PRO A 246 -1.42 11.61 -11.82
N ARG A 247 -1.58 11.01 -10.63
CA ARG A 247 -1.02 9.68 -10.34
C ARG A 247 -1.82 8.56 -10.96
N GLN A 248 -3.14 8.69 -11.01
CA GLN A 248 -4.01 7.76 -11.72
C GLN A 248 -3.65 7.78 -13.21
N THR A 249 -3.57 8.97 -13.80
CA THR A 249 -3.21 9.13 -15.20
C THR A 249 -1.81 8.57 -15.51
N THR A 250 -0.81 8.84 -14.68
CA THR A 250 0.56 8.35 -14.98
C THR A 250 0.74 6.85 -14.79
N ILE A 251 0.03 6.21 -13.85
CA ILE A 251 0.06 4.73 -13.75
C ILE A 251 -0.66 4.06 -14.94
N LEU A 252 -1.73 4.67 -15.46
CA LEU A 252 -2.39 4.20 -16.68
C LEU A 252 -1.48 4.37 -17.91
N VAL A 253 -0.79 5.51 -18.03
CA VAL A 253 0.20 5.71 -19.10
C VAL A 253 1.32 4.67 -19.00
N LEU A 254 1.82 4.37 -17.79
CA LEU A 254 2.80 3.30 -17.59
C LEU A 254 2.27 1.94 -18.06
N LEU A 255 1.00 1.62 -17.78
CA LEU A 255 0.37 0.40 -18.27
C LEU A 255 0.36 0.35 -19.80
N PHE A 256 -0.02 1.45 -20.46
CA PHE A 256 0.01 1.51 -21.93
C PHE A 256 1.41 1.42 -22.51
N ILE A 257 2.44 1.98 -21.84
CA ILE A 257 3.83 1.81 -22.25
C ILE A 257 4.20 0.32 -22.22
N TYR A 258 3.85 -0.41 -21.17
CA TYR A 258 4.08 -1.85 -21.14
C TYR A 258 3.31 -2.60 -22.22
N LEU A 259 2.03 -2.30 -22.43
CA LEU A 259 1.22 -2.96 -23.44
C LEU A 259 1.72 -2.67 -24.86
N ALA A 260 2.20 -1.45 -25.12
CA ALA A 260 2.80 -1.07 -26.38
C ALA A 260 4.07 -1.86 -26.71
N TYR A 261 4.89 -2.23 -25.71
CA TYR A 261 6.00 -3.17 -25.90
C TYR A 261 5.52 -4.52 -26.45
N PHE A 262 4.44 -5.08 -25.89
CA PHE A 262 3.90 -6.36 -26.35
C PHE A 262 3.22 -6.24 -27.72
N ALA A 263 2.48 -5.16 -27.96
CA ALA A 263 1.87 -4.88 -29.26
C ALA A 263 2.93 -4.75 -30.37
N LEU A 264 4.03 -4.02 -30.11
CA LEU A 264 5.16 -3.90 -31.03
C LEU A 264 5.73 -5.29 -31.38
N ARG A 265 5.96 -6.14 -30.37
CA ARG A 265 6.52 -7.48 -30.61
C ARG A 265 5.57 -8.37 -31.39
N ALA A 266 4.27 -8.31 -31.08
CA ALA A 266 3.25 -9.09 -31.77
C ALA A 266 3.14 -8.71 -33.26
N SER A 267 3.41 -7.44 -33.60
CA SER A 267 3.38 -6.95 -34.99
C SER A 267 4.56 -7.40 -35.86
N LEU A 268 5.62 -7.96 -35.27
CA LEU A 268 6.84 -8.34 -35.97
C LEU A 268 6.93 -9.86 -36.11
N PRO A 269 7.46 -10.42 -37.21
CA PRO A 269 7.76 -11.85 -37.31
C PRO A 269 8.72 -12.33 -36.23
N GLU A 270 8.70 -13.62 -35.92
CA GLU A 270 9.66 -14.21 -34.97
C GLU A 270 11.10 -14.05 -35.47
N GLY A 271 12.05 -13.88 -34.55
CA GLY A 271 13.48 -13.76 -34.85
C GLY A 271 14.14 -12.50 -34.30
N GLU A 272 15.40 -12.29 -34.69
CA GLU A 272 16.27 -11.27 -34.07
C GLU A 272 15.73 -9.84 -34.24
N ARG A 273 15.03 -9.54 -35.35
CA ARG A 273 14.45 -8.21 -35.58
C ARG A 273 13.42 -7.86 -34.49
N ARG A 274 12.54 -8.79 -34.11
CA ARG A 274 11.55 -8.62 -33.03
C ARG A 274 12.24 -8.35 -31.70
N TRP A 275 13.26 -9.15 -31.38
CA TRP A 275 14.02 -9.02 -30.15
C TRP A 275 14.75 -7.67 -30.08
N ARG A 276 15.46 -7.30 -31.14
CA ARG A 276 16.18 -6.02 -31.21
C ARG A 276 15.25 -4.82 -31.06
N LEU A 277 14.17 -4.76 -31.84
CA LEU A 277 13.23 -3.62 -31.77
C LEU A 277 12.50 -3.55 -30.43
N GLY A 278 12.10 -4.70 -29.86
CA GLY A 278 11.50 -4.75 -28.54
C GLY A 278 12.44 -4.25 -27.44
N ASN A 279 13.71 -4.65 -27.46
CA ASN A 279 14.68 -4.20 -26.46
C ASN A 279 15.04 -2.73 -26.61
N VAL A 280 15.14 -2.21 -27.85
CA VAL A 280 15.28 -0.77 -28.10
C VAL A 280 14.11 -0.01 -27.49
N TYR A 281 12.88 -0.48 -27.70
CA TYR A 281 11.69 0.12 -27.10
C TYR A 281 11.78 0.19 -25.57
N LEU A 282 12.11 -0.92 -24.90
CA LEU A 282 12.22 -0.95 -23.44
C LEU A 282 13.23 0.08 -22.90
N VAL A 283 14.38 0.24 -23.57
CA VAL A 283 15.39 1.22 -23.16
C VAL A 283 14.87 2.65 -23.27
N PHE A 284 14.32 3.02 -24.43
CA PHE A 284 13.84 4.38 -24.66
C PHE A 284 12.63 4.72 -23.79
N ALA A 285 11.66 3.82 -23.69
CA ALA A 285 10.45 4.06 -22.93
C ALA A 285 10.71 4.17 -21.43
N PHE A 286 11.71 3.46 -20.87
CA PHE A 286 12.07 3.60 -19.45
C PHE A 286 12.51 5.02 -19.08
N VAL A 287 13.10 5.79 -20.00
CA VAL A 287 13.49 7.20 -19.74
C VAL A 287 12.30 8.03 -19.28
N THR A 288 11.09 7.71 -19.77
CA THR A 288 9.87 8.42 -19.38
C THR A 288 9.35 8.04 -18.00
N VAL A 289 9.70 6.84 -17.50
CA VAL A 289 9.11 6.27 -16.27
C VAL A 289 9.48 7.07 -15.02
N PRO A 290 10.76 7.46 -14.76
CA PRO A 290 11.08 8.30 -13.63
C PRO A 290 10.35 9.64 -13.65
N PHE A 291 10.20 10.24 -14.83
CA PHE A 291 9.48 11.49 -15.00
C PHE A 291 7.99 11.31 -14.68
N LEU A 292 7.32 10.32 -15.27
CA LEU A 292 5.89 10.08 -15.08
C LEU A 292 5.52 9.68 -13.65
N VAL A 293 6.37 8.91 -12.95
CA VAL A 293 6.03 8.37 -11.62
C VAL A 293 6.55 9.26 -10.49
N PHE A 294 7.74 9.84 -10.63
CA PHE A 294 8.38 10.59 -9.55
C PHE A 294 8.31 12.11 -9.74
N VAL A 295 8.30 12.62 -10.96
CA VAL A 295 8.38 14.07 -11.21
C VAL A 295 6.99 14.67 -11.43
N LEU A 296 6.31 14.26 -12.51
CA LEU A 296 5.08 14.88 -12.98
C LEU A 296 3.97 15.00 -11.91
N PRO A 297 3.65 13.95 -11.12
CA PRO A 297 2.57 14.04 -10.14
C PRO A 297 2.83 15.01 -8.98
N ARG A 298 4.09 15.42 -8.76
CA ARG A 298 4.45 16.39 -7.72
C ARG A 298 4.41 17.83 -8.22
N LEU A 299 4.39 18.03 -9.53
CA LEU A 299 4.31 19.36 -10.17
C LEU A 299 2.85 19.81 -10.39
N MET A 300 1.91 18.89 -10.28
CA MET A 300 0.49 19.10 -10.54
C MET A 300 -0.31 19.13 -9.24
N GLU A 301 -1.44 19.84 -9.26
CA GLU A 301 -2.46 19.70 -8.23
C GLU A 301 -3.01 18.27 -8.27
N SER A 302 -3.11 17.63 -7.10
CA SER A 302 -3.45 16.22 -7.00
C SER A 302 -4.28 16.00 -5.74
N LEU A 303 -5.31 15.16 -5.87
CA LEU A 303 -6.07 14.65 -4.73
C LEU A 303 -5.23 13.66 -3.91
N HIS A 304 -4.20 13.08 -4.52
CA HIS A 304 -3.34 12.10 -3.89
C HIS A 304 -2.27 12.76 -3.01
N PRO A 305 -1.98 12.19 -1.83
CA PRO A 305 -0.91 12.68 -0.97
C PRO A 305 0.42 12.88 -1.71
N GLY A 306 1.08 14.01 -1.44
CA GLY A 306 2.35 14.42 -2.06
C GLY A 306 2.20 15.08 -3.44
N GLY A 307 1.07 15.71 -3.73
CA GLY A 307 0.88 16.63 -4.87
C GLY A 307 1.41 18.04 -4.60
N ARG A 308 1.29 18.94 -5.58
CA ARG A 308 1.71 20.35 -5.42
C ARG A 308 0.90 21.03 -4.31
N GLY A 309 1.59 21.58 -3.31
CA GLY A 309 0.95 22.26 -2.17
C GLY A 309 0.68 21.37 -0.95
N ASP A 310 0.91 20.06 -1.04
CA ASP A 310 0.84 19.15 0.10
C ASP A 310 2.16 19.19 0.89
N VAL A 311 2.07 19.47 2.19
CA VAL A 311 3.22 19.49 3.12
C VAL A 311 3.73 18.07 3.42
N ASN A 312 2.91 17.05 3.16
CA ASN A 312 3.31 15.64 3.24
C ASN A 312 3.71 15.13 1.85
N ILE A 313 4.99 14.83 1.63
CA ILE A 313 5.54 14.31 0.35
C ILE A 313 5.12 12.82 0.11
N GLY A 314 4.00 12.38 0.68
CA GLY A 314 3.51 11.01 0.69
C GLY A 314 4.30 10.10 1.65
N PRO A 315 3.72 8.97 2.09
CA PRO A 315 4.23 8.15 3.21
C PRO A 315 5.64 7.55 3.02
N VAL A 316 6.18 7.55 1.80
CA VAL A 316 7.53 7.03 1.48
C VAL A 316 8.59 8.14 1.50
N LEU A 317 8.22 9.39 1.25
CA LEU A 317 9.16 10.52 1.11
C LEU A 317 8.85 11.69 2.04
N SER A 318 7.77 11.63 2.83
CA SER A 318 7.42 12.66 3.81
C SER A 318 8.53 12.80 4.84
N ALA A 319 9.05 14.02 4.97
CA ALA A 319 10.08 14.38 5.94
C ALA A 319 9.53 14.58 7.37
N ASP A 320 8.20 14.47 7.57
CA ASP A 320 7.56 14.70 8.87
C ASP A 320 7.91 13.58 9.88
N PRO A 321 8.66 13.91 10.96
CA PRO A 321 9.08 12.95 11.98
C PRO A 321 7.93 12.39 12.82
N SER A 322 6.77 13.08 12.85
CA SER A 322 5.56 12.72 13.60
C SER A 322 4.67 11.72 12.85
N ALA A 323 4.78 11.67 11.51
CA ALA A 323 4.05 10.72 10.66
C ALA A 323 4.60 9.29 10.69
N LEU A 324 5.76 9.08 11.33
CA LEU A 324 6.57 7.87 11.19
C LEU A 324 6.67 7.10 12.51
N ASN A 325 5.59 6.41 12.87
CA ASN A 325 5.62 5.37 13.88
C ASN A 325 6.54 4.20 13.41
N PRO A 326 7.50 3.74 14.24
CA PRO A 326 8.42 2.65 13.87
C PRO A 326 7.73 1.39 13.35
N LEU A 327 6.57 1.04 13.91
CA LEU A 327 5.78 -0.11 13.47
C LEU A 327 5.28 0.07 12.03
N LYS A 328 4.78 1.27 11.67
CA LYS A 328 4.36 1.56 10.29
C LYS A 328 5.52 1.36 9.33
N GLN A 329 6.73 1.81 9.70
CA GLN A 329 7.93 1.65 8.88
C GLN A 329 8.36 0.19 8.75
N ILE A 330 8.34 -0.57 9.85
CA ILE A 330 8.68 -2.00 9.85
C ILE A 330 7.73 -2.78 8.94
N LEU A 331 6.42 -2.56 9.08
CA LEU A 331 5.41 -3.24 8.24
C LEU A 331 5.52 -2.83 6.78
N LEU A 332 5.73 -1.54 6.48
CA LEU A 332 5.91 -1.08 5.11
C LEU A 332 7.21 -1.63 4.50
N SER A 333 8.29 -1.69 5.27
CA SER A 333 9.56 -2.30 4.86
C SER A 333 9.42 -3.80 4.61
N ALA A 334 8.74 -4.52 5.51
CA ALA A 334 8.43 -5.94 5.34
C ALA A 334 7.57 -6.18 4.09
N ALA A 335 6.59 -5.31 3.83
CA ALA A 335 5.79 -5.36 2.60
C ALA A 335 6.65 -5.12 1.35
N PHE A 336 7.54 -4.12 1.35
CA PHE A 336 8.49 -3.92 0.26
C PHE A 336 9.35 -5.15 0.01
N ALA A 337 9.89 -5.77 1.06
CA ALA A 337 10.64 -7.02 0.93
C ALA A 337 9.78 -8.13 0.33
N ALA A 338 8.61 -8.39 0.91
CA ALA A 338 7.69 -9.46 0.49
C ALA A 338 7.29 -9.34 -0.98
N PHE A 339 6.78 -8.18 -1.40
CA PHE A 339 6.30 -7.97 -2.77
C PHE A 339 7.44 -7.90 -3.79
N THR A 340 8.65 -7.50 -3.39
CA THR A 340 9.83 -7.53 -4.29
C THR A 340 10.40 -8.94 -4.43
N LEU A 341 10.41 -9.74 -3.35
CA LEU A 341 10.78 -11.15 -3.42
C LEU A 341 9.79 -11.93 -4.30
N LEU A 342 8.49 -11.67 -4.13
CA LEU A 342 7.44 -12.23 -4.99
C LEU A 342 7.65 -11.85 -6.46
N LEU A 343 7.99 -10.58 -6.74
CA LEU A 343 8.32 -10.12 -8.09
C LEU A 343 9.49 -10.91 -8.68
N GLY A 344 10.58 -11.05 -7.92
CA GLY A 344 11.75 -11.82 -8.35
C GLY A 344 11.44 -13.31 -8.57
N TRP A 345 10.54 -13.88 -7.77
CA TRP A 345 10.08 -15.25 -7.96
C TRP A 345 9.26 -15.41 -9.24
N LEU A 346 8.25 -14.57 -9.45
CA LEU A 346 7.41 -14.56 -10.65
C LEU A 346 8.25 -14.32 -11.91
N TRP A 347 9.23 -13.43 -11.83
CA TRP A 347 10.18 -13.19 -12.92
C TRP A 347 11.00 -14.44 -13.25
N SER A 348 11.58 -15.10 -12.23
CA SER A 348 12.31 -16.36 -12.41
C SER A 348 11.43 -17.47 -13.02
N LEU A 349 10.19 -17.62 -12.54
CA LEU A 349 9.23 -18.58 -13.08
C LEU A 349 8.93 -18.30 -14.55
N THR A 350 8.70 -17.04 -14.90
CA THR A 350 8.39 -16.61 -16.27
C THR A 350 9.58 -16.85 -17.22
N VAL A 351 10.81 -16.52 -16.80
CA VAL A 351 12.03 -16.80 -17.57
C VAL A 351 12.20 -18.30 -17.79
N ARG A 352 12.05 -19.11 -16.74
CA ARG A 352 12.20 -20.57 -16.82
C ARG A 352 11.14 -21.20 -17.73
N SER A 353 9.89 -20.74 -17.62
CA SER A 353 8.80 -21.17 -18.50
C SER A 353 9.13 -20.90 -19.96
N ARG A 354 9.64 -19.70 -20.27
CA ARG A 354 10.02 -19.33 -21.64
C ARG A 354 11.16 -20.19 -22.18
N VAL A 355 12.21 -20.42 -21.38
CA VAL A 355 13.33 -21.28 -21.78
C VAL A 355 12.88 -22.72 -22.03
N LEU A 356 11.95 -23.25 -21.22
CA LEU A 356 11.40 -24.59 -21.42
C LEU A 356 10.54 -24.69 -22.69
N GLN A 357 9.71 -23.68 -22.97
CA GLN A 357 8.91 -23.63 -24.20
C GLN A 357 9.79 -23.70 -25.44
N GLU A 358 10.90 -22.97 -25.47
CA GLU A 358 11.80 -22.99 -26.63
C GLU A 358 12.54 -24.31 -26.78
N ARG A 359 13.00 -24.91 -25.68
CA ARG A 359 13.57 -26.27 -25.72
C ARG A 359 12.57 -27.28 -26.27
N LEU A 360 11.30 -27.18 -25.85
CA LEU A 360 10.25 -28.06 -26.34
C LEU A 360 10.02 -27.89 -27.85
N MET A 361 9.94 -26.64 -28.34
CA MET A 361 9.79 -26.34 -29.77
C MET A 361 10.96 -26.90 -30.61
N HIS A 362 12.19 -26.82 -30.10
CA HIS A 362 13.34 -27.42 -30.79
C HIS A 362 13.28 -28.94 -30.84
N ILE A 363 12.81 -29.60 -29.78
CA ILE A 363 12.66 -31.07 -29.75
C ILE A 363 11.56 -31.51 -30.73
N THR A 364 10.41 -30.84 -30.74
CA THR A 364 9.30 -31.19 -31.65
C THR A 364 9.66 -30.96 -33.11
N ALA A 365 10.37 -29.88 -33.42
CA ALA A 365 10.83 -29.60 -34.78
C ALA A 365 11.96 -30.55 -35.26
N GLY A 366 12.73 -31.12 -34.32
CA GLY A 366 13.81 -32.05 -34.63
C GLY A 366 13.41 -33.52 -34.68
N GLY A 367 12.17 -33.86 -34.29
CA GLY A 367 11.66 -35.24 -34.29
C GLY A 367 10.84 -35.64 -35.51
N GLU A 368 10.67 -34.74 -36.49
CA GLU A 368 9.93 -34.97 -37.75
C GLU A 368 10.85 -35.32 -38.94
N GLY A 369 12.14 -35.58 -38.70
CA GLY A 369 13.11 -36.06 -39.70
C GLY A 369 13.81 -37.31 -39.21
#